data_AF-A0A445JXK9-F1
#
_entry.id   AF-A0A445JXK9-F1
#
_cell.length_a   1.000
_cell.length_b   1.000
_cell.length_c   1.000
_cell.angle_alpha   90.00
_cell.angle_beta   90.00
_cell.angle_gamma   90.00
#
_symmetry.space_group_name_H-M   'P 1'
#
loop_
_entity.id
_entity.type
_entity.pdbx_description
1 polymer ?
#
loop_
_entity_poly.entity_id
_entity_poly.type
_entity_poly.pdbx_seq_one_letter_code
_entity_poly.pdbx_strand_id
1 'polypeptide(L)'
;LFEVKPHVRIPRTCNRFCGVIKLLKKSSEPITRHFPVNSHIVGLSYTSEKLVDIEEYVSVWTNDLSPVFVVGTLVNRKVKGDYMHDYIS
;
A
#
# COMPACT_ATOMS: atom_id res chain seq x y z
N LEU A 1 -8.21 8.19 5.47
CA LEU A 1 -7.79 7.60 4.19
C LEU A 1 -7.79 8.66 3.11
N PHE A 2 -6.82 8.63 2.20
CA PHE A 2 -6.80 9.43 0.97
C PHE A 2 -6.70 8.48 -0.22
N GLU A 3 -7.59 8.65 -1.19
CA GLU A 3 -7.56 7.91 -2.46
C GLU A 3 -6.96 8.80 -3.55
N VAL A 4 -6.01 8.27 -4.31
CA VAL A 4 -5.40 8.97 -5.44
C VAL A 4 -5.82 8.27 -6.71
N LYS A 5 -6.56 8.96 -7.58
CA LYS A 5 -6.97 8.38 -8.86
C LYS A 5 -5.77 8.26 -9.80
N PRO A 6 -5.69 7.25 -10.68
CA PRO A 6 -4.52 7.01 -11.54
C PRO A 6 -4.13 8.18 -12.46
N HIS A 7 -5.10 9.02 -12.84
CA HIS A 7 -4.88 10.19 -13.70
C HIS A 7 -4.43 11.45 -12.92
N VAL A 8 -4.36 11.40 -11.59
CA VAL A 8 -3.96 12.56 -10.78
C VAL A 8 -2.46 12.80 -10.95
N ARG A 9 -2.11 14.00 -11.41
CA ARG A 9 -0.71 14.44 -11.47
C ARG A 9 -0.25 14.98 -10.11
N ILE A 10 0.61 14.22 -9.43
CA ILE A 10 1.18 14.63 -8.14
C ILE A 10 2.15 15.83 -8.34
N PRO A 11 2.02 16.90 -7.54
CA PRO A 11 2.98 18.00 -7.57
C PRO A 11 4.39 17.53 -7.26
N ARG A 12 5.35 17.89 -8.12
CA ARG A 12 6.75 17.43 -8.03
C ARG A 12 7.59 18.14 -6.95
N THR A 13 7.05 19.16 -6.28
CA THR A 13 7.77 19.90 -5.23
C THR A 13 7.04 19.79 -3.90
N CYS A 14 7.81 19.64 -2.81
CA CYS A 14 7.26 19.46 -1.46
C CYS A 14 6.29 20.59 -1.09
N ASN A 15 6.64 21.85 -1.35
CA ASN A 15 5.79 23.00 -1.02
C ASN A 15 4.41 22.94 -1.72
N ARG A 16 4.39 22.57 -3.01
CA ARG A 16 3.13 22.43 -3.77
C ARG A 16 2.35 21.20 -3.31
N PHE A 17 3.03 20.09 -3.04
CA PHE A 17 2.41 18.88 -2.53
C PHE A 17 1.72 19.11 -1.17
N CYS A 18 2.43 19.70 -0.21
CA CYS A 18 1.88 20.04 1.11
C CYS A 18 0.69 21.00 1.01
N GLY A 19 0.70 21.93 0.05
CA GLY A 19 -0.43 22.81 -0.23
C GLY A 19 -1.69 22.03 -0.63
N VAL A 20 -1.55 21.03 -1.51
CA VAL A 20 -2.67 20.17 -1.94
C VAL A 20 -3.16 19.28 -0.80
N ILE A 21 -2.26 18.66 -0.04
CA ILE A 21 -2.64 17.75 1.07
C ILE A 21 -3.49 18.47 2.13
N LYS A 22 -3.21 19.74 2.44
CA LYS A 22 -4.00 20.53 3.39
C LYS A 22 -5.47 20.72 2.98
N LEU A 23 -5.78 20.59 1.70
CA LEU A 23 -7.14 20.76 1.16
C LEU A 23 -7.94 19.45 1.12
N LEU A 24 -7.29 18.30 1.32
CA LEU A 24 -7.95 17.01 1.22
C LEU A 24 -8.68 16.67 2.52
N LYS A 25 -9.96 16.30 2.40
CA LYS A 25 -10.76 15.80 3.53
C LYS A 25 -10.39 14.35 3.84
N LYS A 26 -10.08 14.07 5.11
CA LYS A 26 -9.81 12.72 5.59
C LYS A 26 -11.11 11.90 5.65
N SER A 27 -11.17 10.75 4.97
CA SER A 27 -12.18 9.73 5.27
C SER A 27 -11.80 8.94 6.53
N SER A 28 -12.78 8.62 7.36
CA SER A 28 -12.64 7.85 8.61
C SER A 28 -12.88 6.34 8.44
N GLU A 29 -13.20 5.88 7.24
CA GLU A 29 -13.46 4.46 7.00
C GLU A 29 -12.19 3.61 7.13
N PRO A 30 -12.33 2.33 7.52
CA PRO A 30 -11.22 1.38 7.47
C PRO A 30 -10.77 1.16 6.03
N ILE A 31 -9.46 1.03 5.84
CA ILE A 31 -8.85 0.83 4.51
C ILE A 31 -9.39 -0.43 3.81
N THR A 32 -9.72 -1.47 4.57
CA THR A 32 -10.18 -2.77 4.06
C THR A 32 -11.46 -2.68 3.21
N ARG A 33 -12.30 -1.65 3.41
CA ARG A 33 -13.50 -1.43 2.58
C ARG A 33 -13.19 -0.98 1.15
N HIS A 34 -11.98 -0.48 0.91
CA HIS A 34 -11.54 0.02 -0.38
C HIS A 34 -10.72 -1.01 -1.16
N PHE A 35 -10.50 -2.18 -0.57
CA PHE A 35 -9.78 -3.25 -1.25
C PHE A 35 -10.68 -3.94 -2.28
N PRO A 36 -10.14 -4.30 -3.45
CA PRO A 36 -10.83 -5.15 -4.40
C PRO A 36 -11.30 -6.47 -3.77
N VAL A 37 -12.30 -7.10 -4.39
CA VAL A 37 -12.68 -8.46 -4.03
C VAL A 37 -11.49 -9.39 -4.29
N ASN A 38 -11.33 -10.43 -3.46
CA ASN A 38 -10.21 -11.38 -3.55
C ASN A 38 -8.82 -10.72 -3.42
N SER A 39 -8.70 -9.76 -2.49
CA SER A 39 -7.44 -9.07 -2.24
C SER A 39 -6.45 -9.92 -1.45
N HIS A 40 -5.23 -10.05 -1.98
CA HIS A 40 -4.10 -10.63 -1.26
C HIS A 40 -3.19 -9.52 -0.76
N ILE A 41 -3.20 -9.30 0.56
CA ILE A 41 -2.57 -8.11 1.16
C ILE A 41 -1.20 -8.47 1.72
N VAL A 42 -0.16 -7.85 1.18
CA VAL A 42 1.24 -8.14 1.50
C VAL A 42 1.91 -6.90 2.06
N GLY A 43 2.50 -7.02 3.25
CA GLY A 43 3.26 -5.95 3.88
C GLY A 43 4.72 -5.96 3.42
N LEU A 44 5.25 -4.82 2.99
CA LEU A 44 6.69 -4.67 2.75
C LEU A 44 7.39 -4.30 4.05
N SER A 45 8.36 -5.11 4.45
CA SER A 45 9.10 -4.92 5.70
C SER A 45 10.55 -5.38 5.54
N TYR A 46 11.48 -4.43 5.70
CA TYR A 46 12.93 -4.71 5.74
C TYR A 46 13.33 -5.77 6.78
N THR A 47 12.52 -5.91 7.83
CA THR A 47 12.78 -6.85 8.92
C THR A 47 11.96 -8.14 8.79
N SER A 48 11.38 -8.39 7.61
CA SER A 48 10.76 -9.68 7.33
C SER A 48 11.83 -10.76 7.20
N GLU A 49 11.50 -11.97 7.62
CA GLU A 49 12.36 -13.15 7.44
C GLU A 49 12.29 -13.69 6.00
N LYS A 50 11.23 -13.33 5.27
CA LYS A 50 10.93 -13.81 3.92
C LYS A 50 11.43 -12.82 2.87
N LEU A 51 12.62 -13.08 2.34
CA LEU A 51 13.19 -12.35 1.20
C LEU A 51 12.77 -13.05 -0.10
N VAL A 52 12.20 -12.30 -1.04
CA VAL A 52 11.61 -12.91 -2.26
C VAL A 52 11.96 -12.10 -3.49
N ASP A 53 12.20 -12.79 -4.59
CA ASP A 53 12.15 -12.17 -5.91
C ASP A 53 10.69 -11.83 -6.27
N ILE A 54 10.42 -10.55 -6.57
CA ILE A 54 9.03 -10.10 -6.75
C ILE A 54 8.39 -10.64 -8.03
N GLU A 55 9.19 -10.93 -9.07
CA GLU A 55 8.67 -11.49 -10.31
C GLU A 55 8.24 -12.94 -10.07
N GLU A 56 9.08 -13.73 -9.40
CA GLU A 56 8.75 -15.11 -9.02
C GLU A 56 7.54 -15.15 -8.06
N TYR A 57 7.53 -14.27 -7.05
CA TYR A 57 6.45 -14.22 -6.05
C TYR A 57 5.08 -13.98 -6.67
N VAL A 58 4.99 -13.03 -7.62
CA VAL A 58 3.74 -12.67 -8.29
C VAL A 58 3.37 -13.69 -9.36
N SER A 59 4.34 -14.39 -9.97
CA SER A 59 4.10 -15.35 -11.05
C SER A 59 3.25 -16.56 -10.66
N VAL A 60 3.25 -16.93 -9.36
CA VAL A 60 2.51 -18.07 -8.83
C VAL A 60 1.01 -17.74 -8.65
N TRP A 61 0.63 -16.46 -8.70
CA TRP A 61 -0.74 -16.04 -8.46
C TRP A 61 -1.64 -16.21 -9.68
N THR A 62 -2.93 -16.47 -9.41
CA THR A 62 -3.96 -16.56 -10.45
C THR A 62 -4.38 -15.16 -10.91
N ASN A 63 -4.85 -15.06 -12.16
CA ASN A 63 -5.34 -13.79 -12.73
C ASN A 63 -6.56 -13.19 -11.98
N ASP A 64 -7.26 -14.00 -11.17
CA ASP A 64 -8.43 -13.58 -10.40
C ASP A 64 -8.06 -12.96 -9.03
N LEU A 65 -6.79 -12.99 -8.66
CA LEU A 65 -6.28 -12.47 -7.39
C LEU A 65 -5.87 -11.01 -7.55
N SER A 66 -6.31 -10.16 -6.61
CA SER A 66 -5.99 -8.73 -6.61
C SER A 66 -4.89 -8.44 -5.58
N PRO A 67 -3.63 -8.25 -5.99
CA PRO A 67 -2.57 -8.02 -5.03
C PRO A 67 -2.60 -6.59 -4.47
N VAL A 68 -2.43 -6.47 -3.16
CA VAL A 68 -2.38 -5.19 -2.45
C VAL A 68 -1.08 -5.12 -1.65
N PHE A 69 -0.15 -4.28 -2.09
CA PHE A 69 1.11 -4.05 -1.39
C PHE A 69 1.01 -2.89 -0.42
N VAL A 70 1.40 -3.11 0.83
CA VAL A 70 1.39 -2.08 1.86
C VAL A 70 2.81 -1.65 2.18
N VAL A 71 3.11 -0.39 1.88
CA VAL A 71 4.41 0.23 2.08
C VAL A 71 4.38 1.11 3.33
N GLY A 72 5.29 0.86 4.25
CA GLY A 72 5.48 1.72 5.42
C GLY A 72 6.13 3.05 5.04
N THR A 73 5.50 4.17 5.39
CA THR A 73 6.08 5.51 5.22
C THR A 73 6.82 6.01 6.47
N LEU A 74 6.95 5.16 7.50
CA LEU A 74 7.58 5.48 8.78
C LEU A 74 9.01 4.98 8.79
N VAL A 75 9.96 5.85 9.15
CA VAL A 75 11.41 5.58 9.05
C VAL A 75 11.84 4.39 9.90
N ASN A 76 11.30 4.21 11.12
CA ASN A 76 11.74 3.17 12.07
C ASN A 76 10.57 2.36 12.66
N ARG A 77 9.46 2.17 11.94
CA ARG A 77 8.34 1.36 12.45
C ARG A 77 7.87 0.35 11.43
N LYS A 78 7.67 -0.89 11.89
CA LYS A 78 7.02 -1.93 11.10
C LYS A 78 5.56 -1.56 10.90
N VAL A 79 5.08 -1.70 9.67
CA VAL A 79 3.65 -1.72 9.42
C VAL A 79 3.13 -3.02 10.03
N LYS A 80 2.21 -2.92 10.98
CA LYS A 80 1.48 -4.07 11.52
C LYS A 80 0.00 -3.80 11.34
N GLY A 81 -0.69 -4.72 10.66
CA GLY A 81 -2.13 -4.71 10.52
C GLY A 81 -2.65 -6.14 10.53
N ASP A 82 -3.77 -6.35 11.21
CA ASP A 82 -4.40 -7.68 11.34
C ASP A 82 -4.98 -8.21 10.02
N TYR A 83 -4.98 -7.38 8.98
CA TYR A 83 -5.44 -7.69 7.63
C TYR A 83 -4.31 -8.11 6.67
N MET A 84 -3.05 -8.12 7.13
CA MET A 84 -1.92 -8.56 6.31
C MET A 84 -1.89 -10.10 6.26
N HIS A 85 -1.74 -10.64 5.06
CA HIS A 85 -1.60 -12.09 4.87
C HIS A 85 -0.13 -12.53 4.92
N ASP A 86 0.78 -11.65 4.49
CA ASP A 86 2.21 -11.96 4.40
C ASP A 86 3.07 -10.71 4.62
N TYR A 87 4.34 -10.92 4.95
CA TYR A 87 5.36 -9.87 4.97
C TYR A 87 6.56 -10.31 4.15
N ILE A 88 6.99 -9.49 3.20
CA ILE A 88 8.17 -9.77 2.36
C ILE A 88 9.19 -8.63 2.45
N SER A 89 10.46 -8.96 2.16
CA SER A 89 11.57 -8.01 2.00
C SER A 89 12.18 -8.09 0.62
#